data_AF-A0A9D8TG99-F1
#
_entry.id   AF-A0A9D8TG99-F1
#
_cell.length_a   1.000
_cell.length_b   1.000
_cell.length_c   1.000
_cell.angle_alpha   90.00
_cell.angle_beta   90.00
_cell.angle_gamma   90.00
#
_symmetry.space_group_name_H-M   'P 1'
#
loop_
_entity.id
_entity.type
_entity.pdbx_description
1 polymer ?
#
loop_
_entity_poly.entity_id
_entity_poly.type
_entity_poly.pdbx_seq_one_letter_code
_entity_poly.pdbx_strand_id
1 'polypeptide(L)'
;MEDEALIKAYLQQYEDKLQEALVAVCKQAKVLPQEGPLPFTDDLLDKWNEIAPEYMADAVPQIAEYPEVSVAWAAYLGMAFANVWHQDWTQGKKRPYNSFYGPRAFDDMDEYILFEELGIQKGSEPH
;
A
#
# COMPACT_ATOMS: atom_id res chain seq x y z
N MET A 1 11.80 -15.71 24.23
CA MET A 1 11.17 -16.61 23.24
C MET A 1 9.65 -16.56 23.33
N GLU A 2 9.03 -16.66 24.51
CA GLU A 2 7.56 -16.53 24.64
C GLU A 2 7.03 -15.15 24.23
N ASP A 3 7.70 -14.05 24.60
CA ASP A 3 7.26 -12.70 24.23
C ASP A 3 7.27 -12.43 22.72
N GLU A 4 8.27 -12.95 21.99
CA GLU A 4 8.36 -12.78 20.54
C GLU A 4 7.25 -13.53 19.81
N ALA A 5 6.95 -14.75 20.26
CA ALA A 5 5.85 -15.53 19.72
C ALA A 5 4.49 -14.86 20.00
N LEU A 6 4.32 -14.26 21.18
CA LEU A 6 3.13 -13.50 21.54
C LEU A 6 2.96 -12.26 20.65
N ILE A 7 4.03 -11.49 20.43
CA ILE A 7 4.03 -10.33 19.55
C ILE A 7 3.67 -10.74 18.11
N LYS A 8 4.29 -11.81 17.59
CA LYS A 8 3.98 -12.33 16.26
C LYS A 8 2.51 -12.74 16.13
N ALA A 9 1.97 -13.44 17.12
CA ALA A 9 0.57 -13.85 17.13
C ALA A 9 -0.38 -12.63 17.17
N TYR A 10 -0.03 -11.62 17.95
CA TYR A 10 -0.80 -10.38 18.02
C TYR A 10 -0.79 -9.62 16.68
N LEU A 11 0.38 -9.46 16.06
CA LEU A 11 0.52 -8.80 14.76
C LEU A 11 -0.24 -9.54 13.66
N GLN A 12 -0.13 -10.87 13.62
CA GLN A 12 -0.92 -11.68 12.68
C GLN A 12 -2.42 -11.45 12.86
N GLN A 13 -2.91 -11.47 14.10
CA GLN A 13 -4.32 -11.23 14.38
C GLN A 13 -4.76 -9.81 13.96
N TYR A 14 -3.89 -8.82 14.12
CA TYR A 14 -4.16 -7.47 13.68
C TYR A 14 -4.23 -7.38 12.15
N GLU A 15 -3.27 -7.97 11.44
CA GLU A 15 -3.24 -8.04 9.97
C GLU A 15 -4.48 -8.74 9.43
N ASP A 16 -4.87 -9.88 10.00
CA ASP A 16 -6.06 -10.63 9.59
C ASP A 16 -7.33 -9.77 9.70
N LYS A 17 -7.51 -9.10 10.85
CA LYS A 17 -8.66 -8.21 11.08
C LYS A 17 -8.67 -7.02 10.15
N LEU A 18 -7.51 -6.42 9.91
CA LEU A 18 -7.37 -5.28 9.00
C LEU A 18 -7.72 -5.71 7.58
N GLN A 19 -7.21 -6.85 7.12
CA GLN A 19 -7.52 -7.41 5.81
C GLN A 19 -9.01 -7.70 5.68
N GLU A 20 -9.63 -8.35 6.66
CA GLU A 20 -11.08 -8.63 6.65
C GLU A 20 -11.91 -7.35 6.55
N ALA A 21 -11.57 -6.31 7.31
CA ALA A 21 -12.24 -5.03 7.27
C ALA A 21 -12.10 -4.34 5.90
N LEU A 22 -10.89 -4.31 5.33
CA LEU A 22 -10.64 -3.72 4.01
C LEU A 22 -11.39 -4.48 2.91
N VAL A 23 -11.38 -5.82 2.95
CA VAL A 23 -12.14 -6.66 2.01
C VAL A 23 -13.63 -6.36 2.11
N ALA A 24 -14.19 -6.22 3.31
CA ALA A 24 -15.60 -5.89 3.51
C ALA A 24 -15.95 -4.53 2.88
N VAL A 25 -15.13 -3.50 3.10
CA VAL A 25 -15.30 -2.16 2.50
C VAL A 25 -15.26 -2.23 0.97
N CYS A 26 -14.25 -2.91 0.41
CA CYS A 26 -14.09 -3.05 -1.04
C CYS A 26 -15.23 -3.85 -1.68
N LYS A 27 -15.76 -4.89 -1.01
CA LYS A 27 -16.94 -5.62 -1.48
C LYS A 27 -18.19 -4.75 -1.45
N GLN A 28 -18.40 -3.96 -0.38
CA GLN A 28 -19.52 -3.04 -0.27
C GLN A 28 -19.48 -1.97 -1.37
N ALA A 29 -18.29 -1.46 -1.69
CA ALA A 29 -18.05 -0.54 -2.80
C ALA A 29 -18.14 -1.20 -4.19
N LYS A 30 -18.34 -2.52 -4.26
CA LYS A 30 -18.40 -3.33 -5.50
C LYS A 30 -17.13 -3.25 -6.36
N VAL A 31 -15.99 -2.93 -5.76
CA VAL A 31 -14.67 -2.91 -6.44
C VAL A 31 -13.95 -4.25 -6.38
N LEU A 32 -14.43 -5.18 -5.54
CA LEU A 32 -13.98 -6.58 -5.50
C LEU A 32 -15.10 -7.55 -5.87
N PRO A 33 -14.75 -8.76 -6.37
CA PRO A 33 -15.70 -9.86 -6.51
C PRO A 33 -16.43 -10.14 -5.19
N GLN A 34 -17.75 -10.33 -5.27
CA GLN A 34 -18.57 -10.62 -4.08
C GLN A 34 -18.26 -12.02 -3.52
N GLU A 35 -17.95 -12.95 -4.43
CA GLU A 35 -17.61 -14.34 -4.15
C GLU A 35 -16.21 -14.67 -4.70
N GLY A 36 -15.58 -15.68 -4.10
CA GLY A 36 -14.22 -16.11 -4.46
C GLY A 36 -13.13 -15.53 -3.56
N PRO A 37 -11.89 -16.03 -3.70
CA PRO A 37 -10.74 -15.55 -2.94
C PRO A 37 -10.35 -14.13 -3.36
N LEU A 38 -9.67 -13.41 -2.46
CA LEU A 38 -9.04 -12.15 -2.79
C LEU A 38 -8.01 -12.37 -3.92
N PRO A 39 -8.02 -11.57 -5.00
CA PRO A 39 -6.97 -11.65 -6.01
C PRO A 39 -5.60 -11.44 -5.36
N PHE A 40 -4.68 -12.36 -5.61
CA PHE A 40 -3.32 -12.35 -5.07
C PHE A 40 -2.33 -12.71 -6.18
N THR A 41 -1.14 -12.12 -6.14
CA THR A 41 -0.03 -12.44 -7.04
C THR A 41 1.29 -12.34 -6.29
N ASP A 42 2.16 -13.33 -6.47
CA ASP A 42 3.50 -13.36 -5.87
C ASP A 42 4.36 -12.18 -6.34
N ASP A 43 4.13 -11.70 -7.56
CA ASP A 43 4.85 -10.55 -8.15
C ASP A 43 4.83 -9.30 -7.25
N LEU A 44 3.66 -8.97 -6.70
CA LEU A 44 3.48 -7.79 -5.86
C LEU A 44 4.08 -8.01 -4.47
N LEU A 45 4.01 -9.23 -3.95
CA LEU A 45 4.62 -9.58 -2.67
C LEU A 45 6.15 -9.53 -2.76
N ASP A 46 6.73 -10.11 -3.82
CA ASP A 46 8.16 -10.08 -4.07
C ASP A 46 8.67 -8.64 -4.23
N LYS A 47 7.91 -7.80 -4.95
CA LYS A 47 8.26 -6.39 -5.10
C LYS A 47 8.16 -5.62 -3.79
N TRP A 48 7.14 -5.88 -2.98
CA TRP A 48 7.04 -5.30 -1.65
C TRP A 48 8.25 -5.68 -0.79
N ASN A 49 8.65 -6.96 -0.78
CA ASN A 49 9.82 -7.42 -0.02
C ASN A 49 11.13 -6.74 -0.44
N GLU A 50 11.25 -6.35 -1.71
CA GLU A 50 12.40 -5.60 -2.24
C GLU A 50 12.45 -4.17 -1.67
N ILE A 51 11.33 -3.46 -1.68
CA ILE A 51 11.27 -2.01 -1.38
C ILE A 51 10.92 -1.69 0.07
N ALA A 52 10.31 -2.64 0.80
CA ALA A 52 9.85 -2.43 2.17
C ALA A 52 10.95 -1.88 3.09
N PRO A 53 12.23 -2.31 2.99
CA PRO A 53 13.29 -1.71 3.79
C PRO A 53 13.47 -0.20 3.55
N GLU A 54 13.37 0.26 2.30
CA GLU A 54 13.47 1.69 1.96
C GLU A 54 12.24 2.46 2.44
N TYR A 55 11.04 1.90 2.23
CA TYR A 55 9.81 2.48 2.76
C TYR A 55 9.85 2.65 4.28
N MET A 56 10.30 1.61 5.00
CA MET A 56 10.40 1.64 6.46
C MET A 56 11.45 2.66 6.94
N ALA A 57 12.53 2.87 6.19
CA ALA A 57 13.53 3.89 6.52
C ALA A 57 12.94 5.30 6.52
N ASP A 58 11.99 5.60 5.62
CA ASP A 58 11.28 6.89 5.58
C ASP A 58 10.11 6.96 6.56
N ALA A 59 9.35 5.86 6.70
CA ALA A 59 8.13 5.83 7.49
C ALA A 59 8.41 5.81 9.00
N VAL A 60 9.41 5.06 9.47
CA VAL A 60 9.70 4.89 10.91
C VAL A 60 9.95 6.22 11.64
N PRO A 61 10.74 7.17 11.09
CA PRO A 61 10.90 8.49 11.68
C PRO A 61 9.58 9.26 11.84
N GLN A 62 8.62 9.05 10.93
CA GLN A 62 7.34 9.77 10.91
C GLN A 62 6.28 9.15 11.83
N ILE A 63 6.38 7.85 12.15
CA ILE A 63 5.38 7.13 12.97
C ILE A 63 5.15 7.80 14.34
N ALA A 64 6.19 8.39 14.93
CA ALA A 64 6.08 9.02 16.25
C ALA A 64 5.14 10.24 16.24
N GLU A 65 5.11 10.99 15.14
CA GLU A 65 4.30 12.21 15.00
C GLU A 65 3.01 11.95 14.22
N TYR A 66 3.03 11.04 13.23
CA TYR A 66 1.95 10.79 12.28
C TYR A 66 1.71 9.29 12.01
N PRO A 67 1.32 8.50 13.02
CA PRO A 67 1.22 7.05 12.89
C PRO A 67 0.18 6.59 11.84
N GLU A 68 -0.96 7.30 11.74
CA GLU A 68 -2.01 6.97 10.77
C GLU A 68 -1.54 7.24 9.33
N VAL A 69 -0.80 8.34 9.13
CA VAL A 69 -0.29 8.75 7.81
C VAL A 69 0.77 7.77 7.31
N SER A 70 1.68 7.34 8.21
CA SER A 70 2.69 6.33 7.89
C SER A 70 2.10 4.96 7.51
N VAL A 71 0.90 4.62 7.98
CA VAL A 71 0.20 3.40 7.54
C VAL A 71 -0.52 3.65 6.22
N ALA A 72 -1.14 4.82 6.06
CA ALA A 72 -1.86 5.18 4.84
C ALA A 72 -0.95 5.23 3.59
N TRP A 73 0.27 5.76 3.70
CA TRP A 73 1.21 5.81 2.58
C TRP A 73 1.59 4.42 2.03
N ALA A 74 1.63 3.39 2.88
CA ALA A 74 1.88 2.02 2.42
C ALA A 74 0.74 1.52 1.52
N ALA A 75 -0.51 1.92 1.82
CA ALA A 75 -1.66 1.59 1.00
C ALA A 75 -1.61 2.33 -0.35
N TYR A 76 -1.25 3.62 -0.37
CA TYR A 76 -1.05 4.37 -1.62
C TYR A 76 0.02 3.72 -2.50
N LEU A 77 1.16 3.39 -1.90
CA LEU A 77 2.25 2.73 -2.59
C LEU A 77 1.81 1.37 -3.16
N GLY A 78 1.04 0.59 -2.40
CA GLY A 78 0.43 -0.65 -2.89
C GLY A 78 -0.50 -0.45 -4.08
N MET A 79 -1.32 0.61 -4.09
CA MET A 79 -2.17 0.95 -5.23
C MET A 79 -1.36 1.34 -6.46
N ALA A 80 -0.27 2.09 -6.30
CA ALA A 80 0.63 2.43 -7.40
C ALA A 80 1.23 1.16 -8.04
N PHE A 81 1.69 0.20 -7.24
CA PHE A 81 2.21 -1.07 -7.76
C PHE A 81 1.13 -1.91 -8.45
N ALA A 82 -0.07 -1.97 -7.90
CA ALA A 82 -1.18 -2.68 -8.54
C ALA A 82 -1.50 -2.09 -9.93
N ASN A 83 -1.50 -0.76 -10.05
CA ASN A 83 -1.70 -0.07 -11.32
C ASN A 83 -0.55 -0.33 -12.32
N VAL A 84 0.70 -0.25 -11.87
CA VAL A 84 1.88 -0.55 -12.68
C VAL A 84 1.90 -2.01 -13.14
N TRP A 85 1.53 -2.94 -12.27
CA TRP A 85 1.40 -4.37 -12.58
C TRP A 85 0.30 -4.61 -13.62
N HIS A 86 -0.83 -3.90 -13.52
CA HIS A 86 -1.90 -3.98 -14.49
C HIS A 86 -1.51 -3.45 -15.89
N GLN A 87 -0.70 -2.39 -15.95
CA GLN A 87 -0.32 -1.74 -17.22
C GLN A 87 0.84 -2.42 -17.96
N ASP A 88 2.00 -2.54 -17.32
CA ASP A 88 3.19 -3.21 -17.88
C ASP A 88 4.13 -3.65 -16.76
N TRP A 89 3.95 -4.88 -16.31
CA TRP A 89 4.79 -5.45 -15.25
C TRP A 89 6.26 -5.62 -15.66
N THR A 90 6.56 -5.78 -16.95
CA THR A 90 7.94 -6.00 -17.43
C THR A 90 8.83 -4.80 -17.13
N GLN A 91 8.26 -3.60 -17.27
CA GLN A 91 8.91 -2.34 -16.92
C GLN A 91 8.68 -2.01 -15.45
N GLY A 92 7.47 -2.27 -14.95
CA GLY A 92 7.05 -2.01 -13.59
C GLY A 92 7.95 -2.61 -12.51
N LYS A 93 8.32 -3.89 -12.66
CA LYS A 93 9.19 -4.57 -11.69
C LYS A 93 10.56 -3.93 -11.53
N LYS A 94 11.04 -3.20 -12.55
CA LYS A 94 12.35 -2.51 -12.53
C LYS A 94 12.27 -1.13 -11.87
N ARG A 95 11.07 -0.61 -11.59
CA ARG A 95 10.92 0.71 -10.98
C ARG A 95 11.47 0.70 -9.55
N PRO A 96 12.38 1.63 -9.21
CA PRO A 96 12.84 1.79 -7.84
C PRO A 96 11.76 2.46 -6.98
N TYR A 97 11.86 2.30 -5.67
CA TYR A 97 10.94 2.90 -4.70
C TYR A 97 10.84 4.43 -4.84
N ASN A 98 11.97 5.12 -4.98
CA ASN A 98 12.01 6.58 -5.15
C ASN A 98 11.33 7.11 -6.42
N SER A 99 10.95 6.23 -7.36
CA SER A 99 10.18 6.65 -8.54
C SER A 99 8.71 6.95 -8.23
N PHE A 100 8.27 6.70 -7.00
CA PHE A 100 6.93 7.03 -6.50
C PHE A 100 6.91 8.30 -5.65
N TYR A 101 8.03 9.02 -5.59
CA TYR A 101 8.13 10.29 -4.87
C TYR A 101 7.60 11.45 -5.70
N GLY A 102 6.91 12.35 -5.02
CA GLY A 102 6.66 13.69 -5.53
C GLY A 102 7.85 14.64 -5.32
N PRO A 103 7.68 15.92 -5.67
CA PRO A 103 8.69 16.96 -5.44
C PRO A 103 9.20 17.08 -3.99
N ARG A 104 8.41 16.65 -2.99
CA ARG A 104 8.76 16.68 -1.56
C ARG A 104 9.08 15.28 -1.00
N ALA A 105 9.42 14.33 -1.88
CA ALA A 105 9.79 12.96 -1.52
C ALA A 105 8.68 12.20 -0.80
N PHE A 106 8.91 11.76 0.44
CA PHE A 106 7.95 10.99 1.22
C PHE A 106 6.71 11.82 1.61
N ASP A 107 6.88 13.12 1.82
CA ASP A 107 5.85 14.05 2.33
C ASP A 107 4.67 14.25 1.37
N ASP A 108 4.89 14.10 0.07
CA ASP A 108 3.86 14.27 -0.97
C ASP A 108 3.67 13.02 -1.84
N MET A 109 4.04 11.86 -1.30
CA MET A 109 3.97 10.60 -2.03
C MET A 109 2.53 10.20 -2.38
N ASP A 110 1.57 10.41 -1.48
CA ASP A 110 0.15 10.15 -1.73
C ASP A 110 -0.41 11.07 -2.81
N GLU A 111 -0.11 12.38 -2.76
CA GLU A 111 -0.51 13.32 -3.80
C GLU A 111 0.06 12.93 -5.16
N TYR A 112 1.35 12.59 -5.22
CA TYR A 112 2.00 12.14 -6.45
C TYR A 112 1.38 10.84 -6.98
N ILE A 113 1.19 9.84 -6.11
CA ILE A 113 0.58 8.56 -6.51
C ILE A 113 -0.83 8.76 -7.03
N LEU A 114 -1.66 9.54 -6.34
CA LEU A 114 -3.04 9.78 -6.76
C LEU A 114 -3.10 10.48 -8.12
N PHE A 115 -2.28 11.51 -8.31
CA PHE A 115 -2.43 12.41 -9.46
C PHE A 115 -1.62 11.95 -10.67
N GLU A 116 -0.36 11.57 -10.48
CA GLU A 116 0.55 11.24 -11.57
C GLU A 116 0.54 9.73 -11.90
N GLU A 117 0.44 8.86 -10.89
CA GLU A 117 0.44 7.41 -11.14
C GLU A 117 -0.96 6.86 -11.44
N LEU A 118 -1.97 7.25 -10.67
CA LEU A 118 -3.34 6.76 -10.81
C LEU A 118 -4.22 7.67 -11.71
N GLY A 119 -3.77 8.88 -12.01
CA GLY A 119 -4.50 9.81 -12.88
C GLY A 119 -5.81 10.35 -12.28
N ILE A 120 -5.98 10.28 -10.96
CA ILE A 120 -7.18 10.76 -10.26
C ILE A 120 -7.04 12.28 -10.10
N GLN A 121 -7.91 13.09 -10.71
CA GLN A 121 -7.74 14.54 -10.65
C GLN A 121 -8.15 15.14 -9.30
N LYS A 122 -7.40 16.16 -8.84
CA LYS A 122 -7.77 16.95 -7.66
C LYS A 122 -9.14 17.62 -7.89
N GLY A 123 -10.13 17.30 -7.05
CA GLY A 123 -11.49 17.85 -7.14
C GLY A 123 -12.53 16.95 -7.84
N SER A 124 -12.21 15.69 -8.14
CA SER A 124 -13.18 14.70 -8.64
C SER A 124 -14.04 14.05 -7.57
N GLU A 125 -14.14 14.64 -6.37
CA GLU A 125 -15.05 14.18 -5.32
C GLU A 125 -16.51 14.30 -5.82
N PRO A 126 -17.35 13.27 -5.66
CA PRO A 126 -18.77 13.43 -5.94
C PRO A 126 -19.35 14.43 -4.93
N HIS A 127 -19.93 15.52 -5.45
CA HIS A 127 -20.78 16.44 -4.68
C HIS A 127 -22.04 15.75 -4.14
#